data_AF-A0A8S3D7V7-F1
#
_entry.id   AF-A0A8S3D7V7-F1
#
_cell.length_a   1.000
_cell.length_b   1.000
_cell.length_c   1.000
_cell.angle_alpha   90.00
_cell.angle_beta   90.00
_cell.angle_gamma   90.00
#
_symmetry.space_group_name_H-M   'P 1'
#
loop_
_entity.id
_entity.type
_entity.pdbx_description
1 polymer ?
#
loop_
_entity_poly.entity_id
_entity_poly.type
_entity_poly.pdbx_seq_one_letter_code
_entity_poly.pdbx_strand_id
1 'polypeptide(L)'
;MLKKLVNNPRISLTVVAKRSANIQSIDSNLGDRMKMLNDNRQYLKTLELIDKHKNHIETCSNWVIIQALKACSELRDIQRGSSIHDLVSSRLKHDPYIFPALIHFY
;
A
#
# COMPACT_ATOMS: atom_id res chain seq x y z
N MET A 1 -25.54 -38.89 -20.40
CA MET A 1 -25.93 -37.46 -20.41
C MET A 1 -25.46 -36.74 -19.14
N LEU A 2 -24.14 -36.78 -18.82
CA LEU A 2 -23.58 -36.19 -17.58
C LEU A 2 -22.17 -35.61 -17.82
N LYS A 3 -22.04 -34.66 -18.76
CA LYS A 3 -20.89 -33.76 -18.86
C LYS A 3 -21.43 -32.34 -18.94
N LYS A 4 -21.71 -31.69 -17.80
CA LYS A 4 -21.97 -30.23 -17.73
C LYS A 4 -22.11 -29.65 -16.31
N LEU A 5 -21.40 -30.18 -15.31
CA LEU A 5 -21.40 -29.61 -13.94
C LEU A 5 -20.01 -29.14 -13.46
N VAL A 6 -19.08 -28.84 -14.36
CA VAL A 6 -17.74 -28.27 -14.00
C VAL A 6 -17.39 -27.11 -14.92
N ASN A 7 -18.31 -26.18 -15.18
CA ASN A 7 -18.01 -24.93 -15.90
C ASN A 7 -19.08 -23.87 -15.60
N ASN A 8 -19.16 -23.44 -14.33
CA ASN A 8 -19.95 -22.25 -13.99
C ASN A 8 -19.01 -21.10 -13.60
N PRO A 9 -18.63 -20.21 -14.55
CA PRO A 9 -17.71 -19.11 -14.29
C PRO A 9 -18.28 -18.06 -13.31
N ARG A 10 -19.58 -18.13 -12.96
CA ARG A 10 -20.20 -17.17 -12.04
C ARG A 10 -19.78 -17.35 -10.58
N ILE A 11 -19.35 -18.54 -10.16
CA ILE A 11 -19.03 -18.79 -8.75
C ILE A 11 -17.65 -18.20 -8.38
N SER A 12 -16.72 -18.13 -9.34
CA SER A 12 -15.40 -17.49 -9.12
C SER A 12 -15.45 -15.96 -9.15
N LEU A 13 -16.26 -15.36 -10.02
CA LEU A 13 -16.28 -13.90 -10.19
C LEU A 13 -16.83 -13.15 -8.96
N THR A 14 -17.84 -13.68 -8.27
CA THR A 14 -18.42 -12.98 -7.10
C THR A 14 -17.55 -13.08 -5.85
N VAL A 15 -16.82 -14.19 -5.66
CA VAL A 15 -15.89 -14.35 -4.52
C VAL A 15 -14.65 -13.48 -4.73
N VAL A 16 -14.14 -13.39 -5.96
CA VAL A 16 -12.97 -12.55 -6.31
C VAL A 16 -13.34 -11.06 -6.29
N ALA A 17 -14.53 -10.68 -6.77
CA ALA A 17 -15.01 -9.29 -6.72
C ALA A 17 -15.34 -8.82 -5.28
N LYS A 18 -15.96 -9.66 -4.45
CA LYS A 18 -16.18 -9.34 -3.03
C LYS A 18 -14.89 -9.29 -2.22
N ARG A 19 -13.89 -10.12 -2.55
CA ARG A 19 -12.53 -9.98 -1.99
C ARG A 19 -11.89 -8.66 -2.39
N SER A 20 -12.00 -8.26 -3.66
CA SER A 20 -11.42 -7.00 -4.16
C SER A 20 -12.04 -5.76 -3.53
N ALA A 21 -13.36 -5.76 -3.28
CA ALA A 21 -14.04 -4.65 -2.61
C ALA A 21 -13.72 -4.55 -1.10
N ASN A 22 -13.49 -5.68 -0.43
CA ASN A 22 -13.12 -5.70 1.00
C ASN A 22 -11.63 -5.37 1.23
N ILE A 23 -10.76 -5.68 0.26
CA ILE A 23 -9.34 -5.30 0.29
C ILE A 23 -9.19 -3.78 0.03
N GLN A 24 -9.99 -3.20 -0.88
CA GLN A 24 -9.99 -1.75 -1.13
C GLN A 24 -10.36 -0.89 0.09
N SER A 25 -11.27 -1.35 0.96
CA SER A 25 -11.68 -0.59 2.17
C SER A 25 -10.62 -0.62 3.29
N ILE A 26 -9.82 -1.69 3.34
CA ILE A 26 -8.72 -1.84 4.30
C ILE A 26 -7.57 -0.91 3.91
N ASP A 27 -7.28 -0.79 2.60
CA ASP A 27 -6.23 0.10 2.09
C ASP A 27 -6.54 1.59 2.25
N SER A 28 -7.81 2.01 2.10
CA SER A 28 -8.20 3.42 2.33
C SER A 28 -8.07 3.82 3.80
N ASN A 29 -8.42 2.94 4.74
CA ASN A 29 -8.30 3.19 6.18
C ASN A 29 -6.83 3.23 6.66
N LEU A 30 -5.95 2.42 6.05
CA LEU A 30 -4.54 2.37 6.42
C LEU A 30 -3.84 3.71 6.17
N GLY A 31 -3.99 4.26 4.96
CA GLY A 31 -3.35 5.52 4.59
C GLY A 31 -3.79 6.70 5.46
N ASP A 32 -5.08 6.79 5.79
CA ASP A 32 -5.62 7.85 6.65
C ASP A 32 -5.12 7.75 8.09
N ARG A 33 -5.03 6.53 8.64
CA ARG A 33 -4.42 6.30 9.96
C ARG A 33 -2.94 6.67 9.97
N MET A 34 -2.20 6.32 8.92
CA MET A 34 -0.79 6.71 8.79
C MET A 34 -0.64 8.23 8.68
N LYS A 35 -1.50 8.89 7.93
CA LYS A 35 -1.54 10.36 7.85
C LYS A 35 -1.77 10.96 9.23
N MET A 36 -2.77 10.48 9.97
CA MET A 36 -3.05 10.95 11.33
C MET A 36 -1.87 10.74 12.28
N LEU A 37 -1.17 9.61 12.21
CA LEU A 37 0.03 9.36 13.01
C LEU A 37 1.16 10.35 12.65
N ASN A 38 1.40 10.57 11.36
CA ASN A 38 2.40 11.51 10.86
C ASN A 38 2.10 12.96 11.26
N ASP A 39 0.85 13.39 11.13
CA ASP A 39 0.41 14.74 11.54
C ASP A 39 0.66 14.95 13.06
N ASN A 40 0.56 13.89 13.85
CA ASN A 40 0.86 13.88 15.29
C ASN A 40 2.33 13.58 15.62
N ARG A 41 3.23 13.61 14.63
CA ARG A 41 4.68 13.30 14.76
C ARG A 41 4.98 11.90 15.31
N GLN A 42 4.04 10.98 15.21
CA GLN A 42 4.19 9.59 15.66
C GLN A 42 4.80 8.71 14.56
N TYR A 43 5.93 9.14 13.99
CA TYR A 43 6.53 8.52 12.81
C TYR A 43 6.93 7.05 13.03
N LEU A 44 7.45 6.71 14.22
CA LEU A 44 7.77 5.32 14.56
C LEU A 44 6.53 4.43 14.51
N LYS A 45 5.40 4.90 15.03
CA LYS A 45 4.12 4.16 14.99
C LYS A 45 3.61 4.01 13.56
N THR A 46 3.82 5.02 12.71
CA THR A 46 3.51 4.91 11.27
C THR A 46 4.31 3.76 10.64
N LEU A 47 5.60 3.67 10.94
CA LEU A 47 6.47 2.61 10.43
C LEU A 47 6.15 1.23 11.03
N GLU A 48 5.79 1.14 12.31
CA GLU A 48 5.29 -0.11 12.90
C GLU A 48 3.97 -0.56 12.26
N LEU A 49 3.09 0.40 11.94
CA LEU A 49 1.82 0.10 11.31
C LEU A 49 2.00 -0.46 9.91
N ILE A 50 2.95 0.06 9.12
CA ILE A 50 3.24 -0.50 7.80
C ILE A 50 4.01 -1.83 7.89
N ASP A 51 4.87 -2.03 8.91
CA ASP A 51 5.53 -3.33 9.12
C ASP A 51 4.53 -4.46 9.38
N LYS A 52 3.45 -4.17 10.11
CA LYS A 52 2.35 -5.12 10.32
C LYS A 52 1.64 -5.51 9.02
N HIS A 53 1.77 -4.69 7.98
CA HIS A 53 1.17 -4.91 6.66
C HIS A 53 2.22 -5.13 5.56
N LYS A 54 3.49 -5.42 5.92
CA LYS A 54 4.61 -5.48 4.96
C LYS A 54 4.40 -6.50 3.83
N ASN A 55 3.68 -7.58 4.10
CA ASN A 55 3.38 -8.62 3.11
C ASN A 55 2.46 -8.12 1.97
N HIS A 56 1.87 -6.94 2.12
CA HIS A 56 0.95 -6.31 1.17
C HIS A 56 1.44 -4.95 0.67
N ILE A 57 2.65 -4.52 1.05
CA ILE A 57 3.15 -3.19 0.70
C ILE A 57 3.27 -2.99 -0.82
N GLU A 58 3.60 -4.05 -1.56
CA GLU A 58 3.64 -4.05 -3.02
C GLU A 58 2.26 -3.80 -3.66
N THR A 59 1.18 -4.12 -2.96
CA THR A 59 -0.20 -3.91 -3.40
C THR A 59 -0.84 -2.65 -2.81
N CYS A 60 -0.21 -2.02 -1.81
CA CYS A 60 -0.74 -0.83 -1.15
C CYS A 60 -0.92 0.35 -2.11
N SER A 61 -1.88 1.22 -1.80
CA SER A 61 -2.10 2.45 -2.55
C SER A 61 -0.90 3.40 -2.46
N ASN A 62 -0.74 4.25 -3.47
CA ASN A 62 0.35 5.25 -3.49
C ASN A 62 0.28 6.18 -2.28
N TRP A 63 -0.92 6.43 -1.76
CA TRP A 63 -1.12 7.20 -0.53
C TRP A 63 -0.41 6.59 0.68
N VAL A 64 -0.53 5.28 0.89
CA VAL A 64 0.17 4.54 1.96
C VAL A 64 1.68 4.67 1.81
N ILE A 65 2.19 4.53 0.58
CA ILE A 65 3.62 4.66 0.28
C ILE A 65 4.13 6.06 0.61
N ILE A 66 3.39 7.10 0.22
CA ILE A 66 3.72 8.50 0.53
C ILE A 66 3.82 8.72 2.04
N GLN A 67 2.87 8.19 2.81
CA GLN A 67 2.90 8.33 4.27
C GLN A 67 4.07 7.56 4.92
N ALA A 68 4.43 6.41 4.38
CA ALA A 68 5.59 5.65 4.84
C ALA A 68 6.90 6.41 4.59
N LEU A 69 7.08 6.91 3.37
CA LEU A 69 8.27 7.68 2.98
C LEU A 69 8.42 8.97 3.80
N LYS A 70 7.31 9.67 4.08
CA LYS A 70 7.31 10.82 5.00
C LYS A 70 7.83 10.45 6.38
N ALA A 71 7.36 9.35 6.95
CA ALA A 71 7.82 8.88 8.26
C ALA A 71 9.32 8.52 8.24
N CYS A 72 9.80 7.84 7.19
CA CYS A 72 11.22 7.56 7.01
C CYS A 72 12.06 8.84 6.92
N SER A 73 11.60 9.85 6.18
CA SER A 73 12.28 11.14 6.04
C SER A 73 12.42 11.86 7.38
N GLU A 74 11.33 11.95 8.15
CA GLU A 74 11.33 12.62 9.47
C GLU A 74 12.21 11.89 10.49
N LEU A 75 12.32 10.56 10.39
CA LEU A 75 13.20 9.75 11.23
C LEU A 75 14.64 9.63 10.70
N ARG A 76 14.93 10.17 9.50
CA ARG A 76 16.19 10.00 8.78
C ARG A 76 16.57 8.52 8.55
N ASP A 77 15.57 7.66 8.40
CA ASP A 77 15.73 6.24 8.10
C ASP A 77 15.87 6.01 6.59
N ILE A 78 17.03 6.40 6.07
CA ILE A 78 17.36 6.35 4.64
C ILE A 78 17.32 4.91 4.13
N GLN A 79 17.85 3.96 4.90
CA GLN A 79 17.92 2.56 4.50
C GLN A 79 16.52 2.00 4.24
N ARG A 80 15.59 2.25 5.15
CA ARG A 80 14.22 1.76 5.03
C ARG A 80 13.45 2.46 3.93
N GLY A 81 13.58 3.79 3.81
CA GLY A 81 12.93 4.52 2.73
C GLY A 81 13.45 4.14 1.34
N SER A 82 14.76 3.86 1.20
CA SER A 82 15.32 3.32 -0.05
C SER A 82 14.75 1.94 -0.37
N SER A 83 14.62 1.06 0.63
CA SER A 83 14.03 -0.27 0.45
C SER A 83 12.58 -0.19 -0.03
N ILE A 84 11.79 0.73 0.52
CA ILE A 84 10.40 0.97 0.10
C ILE A 84 10.38 1.53 -1.33
N HIS A 85 11.23 2.52 -1.63
CA HIS A 85 11.34 3.11 -2.96
C HIS A 85 11.68 2.05 -4.02
N ASP A 86 12.66 1.19 -3.76
CA ASP A 86 13.07 0.14 -4.70
C ASP A 86 11.93 -0.85 -4.97
N LEU A 87 11.21 -1.24 -3.92
CA LEU A 87 10.10 -2.18 -3.99
C LEU A 87 8.93 -1.67 -4.84
N VAL A 88 8.65 -0.37 -4.78
CA VAL A 88 7.56 0.23 -5.56
C VAL A 88 8.03 0.91 -6.84
N SER A 89 9.35 1.01 -7.08
CA SER A 89 9.96 1.77 -8.19
C SER A 89 9.36 1.44 -9.56
N SER A 90 9.00 0.18 -9.80
CA SER A 90 8.34 -0.28 -11.03
C SER A 90 6.95 0.35 -11.23
N ARG A 91 6.20 0.57 -10.14
CA ARG A 91 4.90 1.26 -10.13
C ARG A 91 5.07 2.77 -10.24
N LEU A 92 6.08 3.32 -9.57
CA LEU A 92 6.34 4.77 -9.51
C LEU A 92 6.77 5.36 -10.86
N LYS A 93 7.50 4.60 -11.68
CA LYS A 93 7.93 5.03 -13.01
C LYS A 93 6.76 5.42 -13.94
N HIS A 94 5.56 4.98 -13.63
CA HIS A 94 4.36 5.25 -14.43
C HIS A 94 3.37 6.22 -13.74
N ASP A 95 3.63 6.66 -12.51
CA ASP A 95 2.73 7.56 -11.77
C ASP A 95 3.39 8.94 -11.50
N PRO A 96 2.95 10.02 -12.18
CA PRO A 96 3.52 11.34 -12.03
C PRO A 96 3.29 11.99 -10.66
N TYR A 97 2.35 11.49 -9.84
CA TYR A 97 2.03 12.09 -8.53
C TYR A 97 3.01 11.71 -7.42
N ILE A 98 3.91 10.76 -7.65
CA ILE A 98 4.82 10.26 -6.61
C ILE A 98 6.19 10.96 -6.63
N PHE A 99 6.55 11.60 -7.74
CA PHE A 99 7.78 12.38 -7.85
C PHE A 99 7.97 13.42 -6.73
N PRO A 100 6.96 14.25 -6.37
CA PRO A 100 7.11 15.21 -5.28
C PRO A 100 7.35 14.55 -3.92
N ALA A 101 6.77 13.36 -3.68
CA ALA A 101 6.96 12.63 -2.43
C ALA A 101 8.35 11.99 -2.32
N LEU A 102 8.92 11.55 -3.46
CA LEU A 102 10.31 11.08 -3.53
C LEU A 102 11.32 12.20 -3.33
N ILE A 103 11.08 13.38 -3.91
CA ILE A 103 11.91 14.57 -3.71
C ILE A 103 11.89 15.00 -2.24
N HIS A 104 10.74 14.86 -1.56
CA HIS A 104 10.65 15.19 -0.14
C HIS A 104 11.32 14.16 0.78
N PHE A 105 11.56 12.94 0.28
CA PHE A 105 12.20 11.85 1.03
C PHE A 105 13.73 11.88 0.93
N TYR A 106 14.27 12.23 -0.24
CA TYR A 106 15.72 12.36 -0.48
C TYR A 106 16.24 13.74 -0.09
#